data_AF-A0A522ASY3-F1
#
_entry.id   AF-A0A522ASY3-F1
#
_cell.length_a   1.000
_cell.length_b   1.000
_cell.length_c   1.000
_cell.angle_alpha   90.00
_cell.angle_beta   90.00
_cell.angle_gamma   90.00
#
_symmetry.space_group_name_H-M   'P 1'
#
loop_
_entity.id
_entity.type
_entity.pdbx_description
1 polymer ?
#
loop_
_entity_poly.entity_id
_entity_poly.type
_entity_poly.pdbx_seq_one_letter_code
_entity_poly.pdbx_strand_id
1 'polypeptide(L)'
;MAYKRISPIPVVEGGTGAITLTGVLTGNGTSAITANAVTQYGVVIAGASNAVGTTSVGSAGQVLQSSGAGVNPAYSTATYPSTTTVSQILYSSSTNVVGGITTANNGVLVTNNTGVPSLLANSGTAGWVLTANSAAPPSWQSAGTQPFTITELNHASSTYVVLSTDYFLSCDTSGGVLQINLPNAPATGRPFVIKDKTGSAAASNITVTTVGGTVTIDGSTTFVMNANYQSINLTFNGTVYEVY
;
A
#
# COMPACT_ATOMS: atom_id res chain seq x y z
N MET A 1 30.79 -79.09 50.98
CA MET A 1 29.61 -78.74 50.15
C MET A 1 30.13 -78.18 48.83
N ALA A 2 29.92 -78.87 47.71
CA ALA A 2 30.39 -78.42 46.40
C ALA A 2 29.30 -77.58 45.72
N TYR A 3 29.62 -76.33 45.36
CA TYR A 3 28.69 -75.45 44.65
C TYR A 3 28.55 -75.89 43.19
N LYS A 4 27.33 -76.20 42.75
CA LYS A 4 27.02 -76.50 41.35
C LYS A 4 27.25 -75.23 40.53
N ARG A 5 28.36 -75.15 39.78
CA ARG A 5 28.56 -74.12 38.77
C ARG A 5 27.48 -74.31 37.70
N ILE A 6 26.50 -73.40 37.66
CA ILE A 6 25.55 -73.33 36.55
C ILE A 6 26.35 -72.91 35.33
N SER A 7 26.50 -73.80 34.36
CA SER A 7 27.01 -73.44 33.04
C SER A 7 26.03 -72.47 32.39
N PRO A 8 26.51 -71.39 31.74
CA PRO A 8 25.64 -70.50 30.98
C PRO A 8 24.78 -71.30 30.00
N ILE A 9 23.49 -70.98 29.88
CA ILE A 9 22.62 -71.63 28.89
C ILE A 9 23.15 -71.25 27.50
N PRO A 10 23.61 -72.22 26.69
CA PRO A 10 24.03 -71.93 25.33
C PRO A 10 22.78 -71.60 24.51
N VAL A 11 22.68 -70.36 24.04
CA VAL A 11 21.65 -69.98 23.06
C VAL A 11 22.11 -70.47 21.70
N VAL A 12 21.75 -71.72 21.39
CA VAL A 12 22.28 -72.52 20.26
C VAL A 12 22.16 -71.85 18.89
N GLU A 13 21.25 -70.89 18.72
CA GLU A 13 21.10 -70.13 17.46
C GLU A 13 21.08 -68.62 17.65
N GLY A 14 21.65 -68.10 18.75
CA GLY A 14 21.73 -66.67 19.03
C GLY A 14 20.39 -65.95 18.80
N GLY A 15 19.44 -66.12 19.74
CA GLY A 15 18.04 -65.69 19.59
C GLY A 15 17.86 -64.51 18.65
N THR A 16 17.12 -64.73 17.56
CA THR A 16 17.00 -63.84 16.39
C THR A 16 16.55 -62.41 16.73
N GLY A 17 16.05 -62.19 17.95
CA GLY A 17 15.56 -60.91 18.47
C GLY A 17 16.61 -59.85 18.80
N ALA A 18 17.91 -60.18 18.91
CA ALA A 18 18.94 -59.16 19.19
C ALA A 18 19.53 -58.50 17.93
N ILE A 19 19.59 -59.23 16.81
CA ILE A 19 20.18 -58.79 15.54
C ILE A 19 19.17 -58.15 14.57
N THR A 20 17.87 -58.25 14.86
CA THR A 20 16.78 -57.66 14.05
C THR A 20 16.08 -56.48 14.73
N LEU A 21 16.50 -56.11 15.95
CA LEU A 21 15.84 -55.05 16.72
C LEU A 21 16.19 -53.68 16.15
N THR A 22 15.18 -52.98 15.65
CA THR A 22 15.26 -51.60 15.16
C THR A 22 14.29 -50.71 15.93
N GLY A 23 14.57 -49.40 16.00
CA GLY A 23 13.74 -48.43 16.71
C GLY A 23 14.24 -48.04 18.10
N VAL A 24 13.33 -47.54 18.95
CA VAL A 24 13.65 -47.04 20.31
C VAL A 24 13.18 -48.02 21.37
N LEU A 25 14.09 -48.51 22.20
CA LEU A 25 13.76 -49.37 23.33
C LEU A 25 13.18 -48.54 24.47
N THR A 26 12.02 -48.96 24.99
CA THR A 26 11.38 -48.34 26.16
C THR A 26 11.35 -49.31 27.32
N GLY A 27 11.78 -48.86 28.49
CA GLY A 27 11.60 -49.54 29.76
C GLY A 27 10.60 -48.79 30.62
N ASN A 28 9.62 -49.49 31.20
CA ASN A 28 8.62 -48.92 32.09
C ASN A 28 8.72 -49.42 33.55
N GLY A 29 9.82 -50.10 33.88
CA GLY A 29 10.12 -50.61 35.21
C GLY A 29 9.24 -51.78 35.70
N THR A 30 8.18 -52.15 34.98
CA THR A 30 7.17 -53.14 35.43
C THR A 30 6.81 -54.19 34.36
N SER A 31 7.08 -53.92 33.07
CA SER A 31 6.79 -54.78 31.93
C SER A 31 8.06 -55.11 31.12
N ALA A 32 7.92 -56.03 30.15
CA ALA A 32 8.99 -56.35 29.23
C ALA A 32 9.43 -55.12 28.41
N ILE A 33 10.75 -55.02 28.18
CA ILE A 33 11.31 -54.00 27.29
C ILE A 33 10.74 -54.21 25.89
N THR A 34 10.15 -53.15 25.33
CA THR A 34 9.55 -53.17 23.99
C THR A 34 10.27 -52.14 23.10
N ALA A 35 10.52 -52.50 21.83
CA ALA A 35 11.01 -51.55 20.83
C ALA A 35 9.83 -50.88 20.12
N ASN A 36 9.88 -49.55 20.04
CA ASN A 36 8.94 -48.73 19.29
C ASN A 36 9.53 -48.41 17.93
N ALA A 37 8.75 -48.64 16.86
CA ALA A 37 9.13 -48.24 15.52
C ALA A 37 9.24 -46.71 15.41
N VAL A 38 10.19 -46.23 14.61
CA VAL A 38 10.40 -44.81 14.34
C VAL A 38 10.43 -44.55 12.85
N THR A 39 9.85 -43.43 12.43
CA THR A 39 9.94 -42.94 11.05
C THR A 39 11.32 -42.33 10.81
N GLN A 40 12.06 -42.84 9.83
CA GLN A 40 13.35 -42.27 9.42
C GLN A 40 13.17 -40.78 9.06
N TYR A 41 14.06 -39.92 9.54
CA TYR A 41 14.01 -38.45 9.43
C TYR A 41 12.84 -37.74 10.13
N GLY A 42 11.89 -38.48 10.71
CA GLY A 42 10.86 -37.91 11.58
C GLY A 42 11.44 -37.53 12.94
N VAL A 43 10.87 -36.50 13.57
CA VAL A 43 11.22 -36.12 14.95
C VAL A 43 10.57 -37.11 15.92
N VAL A 44 11.37 -37.68 16.81
CA VAL A 44 10.90 -38.57 17.89
C VAL A 44 10.18 -37.75 18.96
N ILE A 45 9.02 -38.24 19.38
CA ILE A 45 8.13 -37.59 20.33
C ILE A 45 7.71 -38.56 21.43
N ALA A 46 7.55 -38.04 22.65
CA ALA A 46 7.02 -38.79 23.77
C ALA A 46 5.49 -38.63 23.84
N GLY A 47 4.80 -39.74 24.09
CA GLY A 47 3.36 -39.81 24.32
C GLY A 47 3.02 -40.21 25.75
N ALA A 48 1.72 -40.33 26.05
CA ALA A 48 1.24 -40.78 27.35
C ALA A 48 1.79 -42.17 27.72
N SER A 49 1.94 -42.44 29.02
CA SER A 49 2.40 -43.73 29.56
C SER A 49 3.76 -44.20 29.03
N ASN A 50 4.68 -43.26 28.76
CA ASN A 50 6.01 -43.52 28.19
C ASN A 50 5.99 -44.06 26.75
N ALA A 51 4.88 -43.89 26.02
CA ALA A 51 4.84 -44.24 24.60
C ALA A 51 5.86 -43.38 23.81
N VAL A 52 6.49 -43.96 22.81
CA VAL A 52 7.38 -43.25 21.89
C VAL A 52 6.81 -43.33 20.49
N GLY A 53 6.67 -42.18 19.83
CA GLY A 53 6.24 -42.07 18.44
C GLY A 53 7.17 -41.18 17.63
N THR A 54 6.83 -40.96 16.38
CA THR A 54 7.51 -40.01 15.50
C THR A 54 6.51 -39.19 14.71
N THR A 55 6.90 -37.96 14.38
CA THR A 55 6.20 -37.14 13.39
C THR A 55 6.42 -37.69 11.97
N SER A 56 5.63 -37.22 10.99
CA SER A 56 5.96 -37.41 9.57
C SER A 56 7.27 -36.67 9.23
N VAL A 57 7.91 -36.97 8.09
CA VAL A 57 9.20 -36.36 7.73
C VAL A 57 9.10 -34.87 7.37
N GLY A 58 7.90 -34.38 7.06
CA GLY A 58 7.70 -33.04 6.52
C GLY A 58 8.31 -32.86 5.12
N SER A 59 8.18 -31.66 4.58
CA SER A 59 8.82 -31.21 3.34
C SER A 59 9.79 -30.06 3.62
N ALA A 60 10.72 -29.82 2.71
CA ALA A 60 11.71 -28.75 2.84
C ALA A 60 11.03 -27.38 3.05
N GLY A 61 11.57 -26.59 3.97
CA GLY A 61 11.09 -25.24 4.29
C GLY A 61 9.84 -25.20 5.17
N GLN A 62 9.33 -26.32 5.65
CA GLN A 62 8.23 -26.33 6.63
C GLN A 62 8.74 -26.15 8.07
N VAL A 63 7.89 -25.59 8.92
CA VAL A 63 8.16 -25.40 10.36
C VAL A 63 7.40 -26.47 11.15
N LEU A 64 8.08 -27.20 12.02
CA LEU A 64 7.42 -28.10 12.98
C LEU A 64 6.78 -27.25 14.09
N GLN A 65 5.46 -27.33 14.23
CA GLN A 65 4.70 -26.52 15.18
C GLN A 65 3.92 -27.40 16.15
N SER A 66 3.74 -26.89 17.37
CA SER A 66 2.80 -27.49 18.32
C SER A 66 1.38 -27.47 17.75
N SER A 67 0.65 -28.58 17.89
CA SER A 67 -0.77 -28.68 17.51
C SER A 67 -1.72 -28.51 18.69
N GLY A 68 -1.22 -28.01 19.83
CA GLY A 68 -2.00 -27.82 21.06
C GLY A 68 -1.72 -28.90 22.11
N ALA A 69 -2.30 -28.72 23.29
CA ALA A 69 -2.06 -29.61 24.43
C ALA A 69 -2.55 -31.04 24.14
N GLY A 70 -1.69 -32.03 24.40
CA GLY A 70 -2.01 -33.45 24.20
C GLY A 70 -2.04 -33.90 22.73
N VAL A 71 -1.64 -33.04 21.79
CA VAL A 71 -1.56 -33.36 20.35
C VAL A 71 -0.11 -33.32 19.90
N ASN A 72 0.30 -34.31 19.11
CA ASN A 72 1.63 -34.37 18.54
C ASN A 72 1.89 -33.15 17.64
N PRO A 73 3.10 -32.58 17.63
CA PRO A 73 3.43 -31.50 16.72
C PRO A 73 3.35 -31.94 15.26
N ALA A 74 3.02 -31.01 14.37
CA ALA A 74 2.91 -31.25 12.94
C ALA A 74 3.62 -30.15 12.15
N TYR A 75 4.13 -30.50 10.96
CA TYR A 75 4.75 -29.54 10.05
C TYR A 75 3.70 -28.59 9.46
N SER A 76 4.05 -27.31 9.33
CA SER A 76 3.24 -26.30 8.64
C SER A 76 2.98 -26.69 7.19
N THR A 77 1.86 -26.25 6.62
CA THR A 77 1.67 -26.30 5.16
C THR A 77 2.47 -25.21 4.46
N ALA A 78 2.64 -24.05 5.09
CA ALA A 78 3.45 -22.97 4.56
C ALA A 78 4.93 -23.36 4.46
N THR A 79 5.56 -22.99 3.34
CA THR A 79 7.00 -23.11 3.13
C THR A 79 7.69 -21.77 3.31
N TYR A 80 8.92 -21.80 3.83
CA TYR A 80 9.76 -20.65 4.08
C TYR A 80 11.07 -20.75 3.28
N PRO A 81 11.70 -19.62 2.92
CA PRO A 81 12.99 -19.63 2.24
C PRO A 81 14.05 -20.32 3.11
N SER A 82 14.95 -21.08 2.48
CA SER A 82 16.10 -21.68 3.19
C SER A 82 17.11 -20.63 3.65
N THR A 83 17.16 -19.48 2.98
CA THR A 83 17.98 -18.32 3.33
C THR A 83 17.20 -17.03 3.12
N THR A 84 17.56 -16.00 3.88
CA THR A 84 17.07 -14.63 3.72
C THR A 84 18.23 -13.67 3.62
N THR A 85 18.00 -12.47 3.12
CA THR A 85 19.01 -11.40 3.11
C THR A 85 18.79 -10.41 4.27
N VAL A 86 19.83 -9.64 4.59
CA VAL A 86 19.76 -8.61 5.63
C VAL A 86 18.69 -7.58 5.27
N SER A 87 17.91 -7.15 6.28
CA SER A 87 16.82 -6.18 6.15
C SER A 87 15.66 -6.58 5.23
N GLN A 88 15.59 -7.85 4.84
CA GLN A 88 14.48 -8.37 4.03
C GLN A 88 13.20 -8.53 4.87
N ILE A 89 12.06 -8.12 4.29
CA ILE A 89 10.74 -8.40 4.87
C ILE A 89 10.21 -9.70 4.23
N LEU A 90 9.78 -10.65 5.06
CA LEU A 90 9.07 -11.83 4.59
C LEU A 90 7.55 -11.61 4.61
N TYR A 91 6.86 -12.12 3.60
CA TYR A 91 5.41 -12.01 3.44
C TYR A 91 4.84 -13.28 2.81
N SER A 92 3.54 -13.50 2.97
CA SER A 92 2.82 -14.58 2.27
C SER A 92 2.73 -14.25 0.78
N SER A 93 3.70 -14.71 0.00
CA SER A 93 3.84 -14.39 -1.43
C SER A 93 2.93 -15.21 -2.33
N SER A 94 2.45 -16.36 -1.83
CA SER A 94 1.42 -17.18 -2.45
C SER A 94 0.71 -18.04 -1.41
N THR A 95 -0.29 -18.79 -1.83
CA THR A 95 -0.95 -19.79 -0.96
C THR A 95 0.09 -20.77 -0.44
N ASN A 96 0.24 -20.86 0.88
CA ASN A 96 1.23 -21.71 1.56
C ASN A 96 2.69 -21.41 1.17
N VAL A 97 3.03 -20.19 0.73
CA VAL A 97 4.42 -19.79 0.46
C VAL A 97 4.72 -18.47 1.15
N VAL A 98 5.75 -18.47 1.99
CA VAL A 98 6.35 -17.26 2.53
C VAL A 98 7.56 -16.92 1.66
N GLY A 99 7.55 -15.74 1.05
CA GLY A 99 8.64 -15.21 0.23
C GLY A 99 9.19 -13.91 0.79
N GLY A 100 10.30 -13.44 0.25
CA GLY A 100 10.90 -12.16 0.63
C GLY A 100 10.56 -11.03 -0.33
N ILE A 101 10.34 -9.83 0.21
CA ILE A 101 10.32 -8.57 -0.57
C ILE A 101 11.76 -8.07 -0.69
N THR A 102 12.23 -7.79 -1.90
CA THR A 102 13.57 -7.21 -2.12
C THR A 102 13.70 -5.86 -1.40
N THR A 103 14.85 -5.63 -0.76
CA THR A 103 15.13 -4.39 -0.03
C THR A 103 15.28 -3.19 -0.96
N ALA A 104 14.87 -2.01 -0.50
CA ALA A 104 15.06 -0.75 -1.19
C ALA A 104 15.56 0.32 -0.21
N ASN A 105 16.56 1.11 -0.63
CA ASN A 105 17.12 2.17 0.19
C ASN A 105 16.11 3.32 0.35
N ASN A 106 15.89 3.74 1.59
CA ASN A 106 14.97 4.83 1.95
C ASN A 106 13.56 4.62 1.36
N GLY A 107 13.14 3.36 1.18
CA GLY A 107 11.90 3.02 0.52
C GLY A 107 10.69 3.07 1.45
N VAL A 108 9.50 3.05 0.85
CA VAL A 108 8.21 2.97 1.54
C VAL A 108 7.52 1.67 1.15
N LEU A 109 6.90 0.99 2.11
CA LEU A 109 6.07 -0.17 1.82
C LEU A 109 4.76 0.27 1.18
N VAL A 110 4.49 -0.24 -0.01
CA VAL A 110 3.26 0.02 -0.77
C VAL A 110 2.63 -1.30 -1.19
N THR A 111 1.37 -1.25 -1.62
CA THR A 111 0.68 -2.39 -2.25
C THR A 111 0.18 -2.00 -3.63
N ASN A 112 0.09 -2.98 -4.54
CA ASN A 112 -0.66 -2.79 -5.78
C ASN A 112 -2.18 -2.83 -5.53
N ASN A 113 -2.96 -2.69 -6.61
CA ASN A 113 -4.43 -2.76 -6.57
C ASN A 113 -4.99 -4.15 -6.22
N THR A 114 -4.17 -5.21 -6.20
CA THR A 114 -4.54 -6.56 -5.75
C THR A 114 -4.01 -6.89 -4.35
N GLY A 115 -3.42 -5.92 -3.64
CA GLY A 115 -2.91 -6.09 -2.29
C GLY A 115 -1.53 -6.74 -2.18
N VAL A 116 -0.82 -6.94 -3.31
CA VAL A 116 0.55 -7.48 -3.30
C VAL A 116 1.52 -6.42 -2.76
N PRO A 117 2.24 -6.69 -1.65
CA PRO A 117 3.19 -5.74 -1.07
C PRO A 117 4.49 -5.61 -1.88
N SER A 118 5.06 -4.41 -1.91
CA SER A 118 6.39 -4.13 -2.45
C SER A 118 7.05 -2.93 -1.75
N LEU A 119 8.38 -2.86 -1.77
CA LEU A 119 9.10 -1.66 -1.33
C LEU A 119 9.31 -0.73 -2.53
N LEU A 120 8.68 0.44 -2.52
CA LEU A 120 8.91 1.51 -3.49
C LEU A 120 10.16 2.28 -3.06
N ALA A 121 11.21 2.25 -3.88
CA ALA A 121 12.43 3.02 -3.64
C ALA A 121 12.14 4.53 -3.61
N ASN A 122 12.95 5.29 -2.86
CA ASN A 122 12.92 6.75 -2.92
C ASN A 122 13.12 7.23 -4.36
N SER A 123 12.43 8.30 -4.78
CA SER A 123 12.57 8.89 -6.12
C SER A 123 13.97 9.41 -6.42
N GLY A 124 14.76 9.72 -5.38
CA GLY A 124 16.04 10.43 -5.52
C GLY A 124 15.88 11.90 -5.91
N THR A 125 14.65 12.38 -6.12
CA THR A 125 14.33 13.75 -6.49
C THR A 125 13.64 14.46 -5.32
N ALA A 126 14.25 15.52 -4.82
CA ALA A 126 13.69 16.30 -3.72
C ALA A 126 12.33 16.92 -4.11
N GLY A 127 11.43 17.01 -3.14
CA GLY A 127 10.10 17.62 -3.32
C GLY A 127 9.09 16.74 -4.05
N TRP A 128 9.39 15.47 -4.34
CA TRP A 128 8.39 14.53 -4.83
C TRP A 128 7.51 14.03 -3.68
N VAL A 129 6.23 13.82 -3.97
CA VAL A 129 5.22 13.29 -3.03
C VAL A 129 4.68 11.97 -3.54
N LEU A 130 4.31 11.09 -2.61
CA LEU A 130 3.68 9.83 -2.94
C LEU A 130 2.23 10.09 -3.35
N THR A 131 1.90 9.76 -4.58
CA THR A 131 0.56 10.01 -5.15
C THR A 131 -0.11 8.70 -5.50
N ALA A 132 -1.40 8.59 -5.17
CA ALA A 132 -2.21 7.44 -5.54
C ALA A 132 -2.40 7.37 -7.05
N ASN A 133 -2.37 6.14 -7.59
CA ASN A 133 -2.64 5.87 -9.00
C ASN A 133 -3.94 5.05 -9.14
N SER A 134 -4.63 5.19 -10.27
CA SER A 134 -5.77 4.32 -10.57
C SER A 134 -5.26 2.96 -11.03
N ALA A 135 -5.69 1.89 -10.36
CA ALA A 135 -5.34 0.50 -10.69
C ALA A 135 -3.82 0.19 -10.78
N ALA A 136 -2.98 0.98 -10.10
CA ALA A 136 -1.55 0.74 -9.98
C ALA A 136 -1.09 1.09 -8.54
N PRO A 137 0.05 0.56 -8.07
CA PRO A 137 0.64 1.02 -6.81
C PRO A 137 0.85 2.54 -6.84
N PRO A 138 0.80 3.23 -5.69
CA PRO A 138 1.17 4.64 -5.63
C PRO A 138 2.62 4.85 -6.10
N SER A 139 2.91 6.00 -6.66
CA SER A 139 4.25 6.34 -7.17
C SER A 139 4.66 7.74 -6.72
N TRP A 140 5.96 7.98 -6.68
CA TRP A 140 6.46 9.32 -6.46
C TRP A 140 6.18 10.18 -7.69
N GLN A 141 5.61 11.35 -7.47
CA GLN A 141 5.33 12.36 -8.49
C GLN A 141 5.83 13.70 -7.97
N SER A 142 6.15 14.63 -8.86
CA SER A 142 6.49 16.00 -8.44
C SER A 142 5.37 16.55 -7.56
N ALA A 143 5.68 17.15 -6.40
CA ALA A 143 4.70 17.96 -5.70
C ALA A 143 4.17 18.99 -6.68
N GLY A 144 2.89 18.86 -7.05
CA GLY A 144 2.26 19.80 -7.95
C GLY A 144 2.19 21.16 -7.27
N THR A 145 3.14 22.05 -7.56
CA THR A 145 2.76 23.45 -7.73
C THR A 145 1.79 23.41 -8.90
N GLN A 146 0.50 23.60 -8.69
CA GLN A 146 -0.44 23.70 -9.81
C GLN A 146 -0.10 25.00 -10.54
N PRO A 147 0.56 24.99 -11.72
CA PRO A 147 0.61 26.21 -12.51
C PRO A 147 -0.83 26.53 -12.87
N PHE A 148 -1.31 27.71 -12.49
CA PHE A 148 -2.60 28.15 -12.96
C PHE A 148 -2.50 28.57 -14.43
N THR A 149 -3.51 28.26 -15.22
CA THR A 149 -3.59 28.73 -16.61
C THR A 149 -3.79 30.24 -16.63
N ILE A 150 -2.93 30.94 -17.39
CA ILE A 150 -3.09 32.35 -17.74
C ILE A 150 -3.79 32.43 -19.09
N THR A 151 -5.00 32.95 -19.09
CA THR A 151 -5.80 33.17 -20.29
C THR A 151 -5.69 34.65 -20.67
N GLU A 152 -5.03 34.91 -21.78
CA GLU A 152 -4.85 36.26 -22.32
C GLU A 152 -6.10 36.68 -23.10
N LEU A 153 -6.74 37.75 -22.65
CA LEU A 153 -7.94 38.32 -23.27
C LEU A 153 -7.67 39.73 -23.78
N ASN A 154 -8.29 40.09 -24.89
CA ASN A 154 -8.29 41.45 -25.43
C ASN A 154 -9.73 41.87 -25.80
N HIS A 155 -9.92 43.11 -26.25
CA HIS A 155 -11.26 43.60 -26.65
C HIS A 155 -11.97 42.71 -27.69
N ALA A 156 -11.23 42.05 -28.59
CA ALA A 156 -11.81 41.14 -29.59
C ALA A 156 -12.30 39.82 -29.00
N SER A 157 -11.90 39.50 -27.77
CA SER A 157 -12.41 38.37 -27.00
C SER A 157 -13.79 38.66 -26.38
N SER A 158 -14.24 39.92 -26.39
CA SER A 158 -15.52 40.35 -25.81
C SER A 158 -16.70 39.91 -26.69
N THR A 159 -17.73 39.23 -26.19
CA THR A 159 -17.94 38.74 -24.82
C THR A 159 -17.25 37.39 -24.59
N TYR A 160 -16.40 37.31 -23.56
CA TYR A 160 -15.69 36.09 -23.22
C TYR A 160 -16.49 35.26 -22.21
N VAL A 161 -16.75 33.98 -22.51
CA VAL A 161 -17.36 33.05 -21.55
C VAL A 161 -16.26 32.20 -20.92
N VAL A 162 -16.15 32.27 -19.59
CA VAL A 162 -15.06 31.61 -18.85
C VAL A 162 -15.16 30.09 -18.92
N LEU A 163 -14.06 29.44 -19.30
CA LEU A 163 -13.95 27.99 -19.48
C LEU A 163 -13.69 27.30 -18.14
N SER A 164 -13.86 25.98 -18.06
CA SER A 164 -13.56 25.19 -16.84
C SER A 164 -12.07 25.15 -16.48
N THR A 165 -11.19 25.38 -17.44
CA THR A 165 -9.73 25.41 -17.28
C THR A 165 -9.18 26.77 -16.87
N ASP A 166 -9.99 27.83 -16.96
CA ASP A 166 -9.55 29.19 -16.63
C ASP A 166 -9.42 29.36 -15.11
N TYR A 167 -8.35 30.05 -14.72
CA TYR A 167 -8.12 30.53 -13.35
C TYR A 167 -7.70 32.00 -13.36
N PHE A 168 -6.67 32.37 -14.13
CA PHE A 168 -6.18 33.75 -14.24
C PHE A 168 -6.52 34.35 -15.60
N LEU A 169 -7.35 35.39 -15.62
CA LEU A 169 -7.73 36.14 -16.82
C LEU A 169 -6.89 37.42 -16.90
N SER A 170 -5.91 37.41 -17.80
CA SER A 170 -5.01 38.53 -18.09
C SER A 170 -5.64 39.40 -19.18
N CYS A 171 -6.25 40.52 -18.78
CA CYS A 171 -7.14 41.30 -19.64
C CYS A 171 -6.45 42.55 -20.20
N ASP A 172 -6.58 42.75 -21.51
CA ASP A 172 -6.14 43.95 -22.22
C ASP A 172 -7.32 44.73 -22.80
N THR A 173 -7.59 45.91 -22.25
CA THR A 173 -8.67 46.79 -22.74
C THR A 173 -8.18 48.00 -23.52
N SER A 174 -6.90 48.01 -23.94
CA SER A 174 -6.33 49.12 -24.72
C SER A 174 -7.06 49.39 -26.05
N GLY A 175 -7.66 48.36 -26.65
CA GLY A 175 -8.44 48.45 -27.89
C GLY A 175 -9.95 48.65 -27.72
N GLY A 176 -10.47 48.68 -26.48
CA GLY A 176 -11.90 48.80 -26.20
C GLY A 176 -12.35 48.03 -24.97
N VAL A 177 -13.64 48.14 -24.64
CA VAL A 177 -14.25 47.47 -23.47
C VAL A 177 -14.19 45.95 -23.60
N LEU A 178 -14.07 45.27 -22.47
CA LEU A 178 -14.07 43.80 -22.40
C LEU A 178 -15.20 43.32 -21.48
N GLN A 179 -16.03 42.41 -21.98
CA GLN A 179 -17.06 41.76 -21.18
C GLN A 179 -16.67 40.31 -20.90
N ILE A 180 -16.75 39.91 -19.63
CA ILE A 180 -16.45 38.57 -19.13
C ILE A 180 -17.72 38.00 -18.49
N ASN A 181 -18.13 36.82 -18.94
CA ASN A 181 -19.24 36.06 -18.41
C ASN A 181 -18.71 34.86 -17.61
N LEU A 182 -18.84 34.93 -16.30
CA LEU A 182 -18.60 33.82 -15.38
C LEU A 182 -19.72 32.75 -15.52
N PRO A 183 -19.43 31.48 -15.20
CA PRO A 183 -20.45 30.43 -15.17
C PRO A 183 -21.57 30.74 -14.16
N ASN A 184 -22.78 30.25 -14.39
CA ASN A 184 -23.89 30.42 -13.43
C ASN A 184 -23.82 29.43 -12.25
N ALA A 185 -23.21 28.26 -12.43
CA ALA A 185 -23.13 27.23 -11.41
C ALA A 185 -21.80 26.45 -11.50
N PRO A 186 -20.64 27.08 -11.27
CA PRO A 186 -19.38 26.34 -11.14
C PRO A 186 -19.37 25.51 -9.84
N ALA A 187 -18.35 24.66 -9.67
CA ALA A 187 -18.13 23.98 -8.40
C ALA A 187 -17.92 25.00 -7.26
N THR A 188 -18.52 24.74 -6.10
CA THR A 188 -18.30 25.53 -4.88
C THR A 188 -16.82 25.62 -4.54
N GLY A 189 -16.36 26.82 -4.18
CA GLY A 189 -14.97 27.10 -3.86
C GLY A 189 -14.08 27.32 -5.08
N ARG A 190 -14.63 27.38 -6.30
CA ARG A 190 -13.85 27.70 -7.50
C ARG A 190 -13.43 29.17 -7.50
N PRO A 191 -12.12 29.48 -7.44
CA PRO A 191 -11.61 30.84 -7.51
C PRO A 191 -11.35 31.28 -8.97
N PHE A 192 -11.41 32.58 -9.20
CA PHE A 192 -10.89 33.23 -10.41
C PHE A 192 -10.15 34.51 -10.03
N VAL A 193 -9.14 34.83 -10.83
CA VAL A 193 -8.40 36.09 -10.74
C VAL A 193 -8.57 36.81 -12.07
N ILE A 194 -9.06 38.05 -12.03
CA ILE A 194 -9.22 38.90 -13.21
C ILE A 194 -8.35 40.12 -13.03
N LYS A 195 -7.45 40.36 -13.99
CA LYS A 195 -6.44 41.42 -13.91
C LYS A 195 -6.50 42.30 -15.15
N ASP A 196 -6.62 43.61 -14.96
CA ASP A 196 -6.25 44.59 -15.98
C ASP A 196 -4.72 44.58 -16.13
N LYS A 197 -4.23 44.01 -17.22
CA LYS A 197 -2.80 43.81 -17.46
C LYS A 197 -2.14 45.06 -18.03
N THR A 198 -2.85 45.82 -18.86
CA THR A 198 -2.29 46.97 -19.57
C THR A 198 -2.51 48.29 -18.85
N GLY A 199 -3.38 48.33 -17.85
CA GLY A 199 -3.67 49.56 -17.12
C GLY A 199 -4.62 50.47 -17.89
N SER A 200 -5.52 49.88 -18.69
CA SER A 200 -6.44 50.62 -19.57
C SER A 200 -7.90 50.59 -19.09
N ALA A 201 -8.18 49.94 -17.95
CA ALA A 201 -9.54 49.75 -17.46
C ALA A 201 -10.29 51.05 -17.13
N ALA A 202 -9.60 52.15 -16.79
CA ALA A 202 -10.26 53.44 -16.56
C ALA A 202 -10.78 54.09 -17.84
N ALA A 203 -10.15 53.82 -18.99
CA ALA A 203 -10.61 54.32 -20.29
C ALA A 203 -11.62 53.35 -20.92
N SER A 204 -11.34 52.05 -20.84
CA SER A 204 -12.14 50.98 -21.40
C SER A 204 -12.33 49.91 -20.33
N ASN A 205 -13.48 49.91 -19.67
CA ASN A 205 -13.72 49.05 -18.52
C ASN A 205 -13.73 47.56 -18.86
N ILE A 206 -13.45 46.73 -17.83
CA ILE A 206 -13.72 45.30 -17.86
C ILE A 206 -15.01 45.08 -17.08
N THR A 207 -16.04 44.59 -17.76
CA THR A 207 -17.35 44.31 -17.16
C THR A 207 -17.48 42.81 -16.93
N VAL A 208 -17.60 42.41 -15.66
CA VAL A 208 -17.74 41.02 -15.24
C VAL A 208 -19.21 40.77 -14.87
N THR A 209 -19.82 39.78 -15.49
CA THR A 209 -21.18 39.33 -15.17
C THR A 209 -21.23 37.81 -15.22
N THR A 210 -22.41 37.21 -15.04
CA THR A 210 -22.63 35.77 -15.21
C THR A 210 -23.36 35.50 -16.50
N VAL A 211 -23.22 34.30 -17.07
CA VAL A 211 -24.01 33.90 -18.24
C VAL A 211 -25.50 34.05 -17.92
N GLY A 212 -26.19 34.92 -18.65
CA GLY A 212 -27.60 35.26 -18.42
C GLY A 212 -27.86 36.31 -17.34
N GLY A 213 -26.84 36.80 -16.63
CA GLY A 213 -26.92 37.94 -15.70
C GLY A 213 -27.80 37.71 -14.48
N THR A 214 -27.91 36.46 -14.00
CA THR A 214 -28.84 36.08 -12.92
C THR A 214 -28.15 35.88 -11.57
N VAL A 215 -26.94 35.32 -11.56
CA VAL A 215 -26.16 35.10 -10.34
C VAL A 215 -25.40 36.37 -9.98
N THR A 216 -25.46 36.74 -8.71
CA THR A 216 -24.84 37.97 -8.20
C THR A 216 -23.38 37.79 -7.84
N ILE A 217 -22.63 38.88 -7.96
CA ILE A 217 -21.27 39.13 -7.53
C ILE A 217 -21.38 40.22 -6.45
N ASP A 218 -21.18 39.86 -5.19
CA ASP A 218 -21.40 40.74 -4.02
C ASP A 218 -22.73 41.50 -4.05
N GLY A 219 -23.83 40.79 -4.32
CA GLY A 219 -25.19 41.35 -4.32
C GLY A 219 -25.59 42.13 -5.59
N SER A 220 -24.68 42.32 -6.56
CA SER A 220 -24.96 42.92 -7.87
C SER A 220 -24.86 41.87 -8.99
N THR A 221 -25.64 41.96 -10.07
CA THR A 221 -25.51 41.04 -11.23
C THR A 221 -24.27 41.30 -12.09
N THR A 222 -23.60 42.43 -11.84
CA THR A 222 -22.45 42.89 -12.61
C THR A 222 -21.43 43.57 -11.68
N PHE A 223 -20.16 43.26 -11.89
CA PHE A 223 -19.02 43.95 -11.30
C PHE A 223 -18.22 44.65 -12.40
N VAL A 224 -17.95 45.95 -12.25
CA VAL A 224 -17.20 46.73 -13.26
C VAL A 224 -15.84 47.07 -12.70
N MET A 225 -14.78 46.66 -13.39
CA MET A 225 -13.42 47.10 -13.14
C MET A 225 -13.13 48.33 -14.02
N ASN A 226 -12.92 49.49 -13.38
CA ASN A 226 -12.73 50.79 -14.04
C ASN A 226 -11.54 51.58 -13.48
N ALA A 227 -10.65 50.93 -12.74
CA ALA A 227 -9.38 51.50 -12.30
C ALA A 227 -8.22 50.84 -13.04
N ASN A 228 -7.22 51.64 -13.45
CA ASN A 228 -6.03 51.12 -14.12
C ASN A 228 -5.30 50.12 -13.21
N TYR A 229 -4.90 48.98 -13.79
CA TYR A 229 -4.25 47.86 -13.09
C TYR A 229 -5.08 47.24 -11.97
N GLN A 230 -6.40 47.46 -11.95
CA GLN A 230 -7.28 46.80 -10.99
C GLN A 230 -7.19 45.28 -11.15
N SER A 231 -7.27 44.59 -10.01
CA SER A 231 -7.38 43.14 -9.93
C SER A 231 -8.52 42.80 -9.00
N ILE A 232 -9.22 41.71 -9.29
CA ILE A 232 -10.19 41.12 -8.38
C ILE A 232 -9.92 39.63 -8.24
N ASN A 233 -10.06 39.10 -7.03
CA ASN A 233 -10.23 37.68 -6.80
C ASN A 233 -11.68 37.44 -6.48
N LEU A 234 -12.26 36.39 -7.03
CA LEU A 234 -13.65 36.05 -6.75
C LEU A 234 -13.83 34.54 -6.67
N THR A 235 -14.63 34.11 -5.70
CA THR A 235 -14.90 32.68 -5.43
C THR A 235 -16.40 32.45 -5.41
N PHE A 236 -16.85 31.36 -6.04
CA PHE A 236 -18.25 30.94 -5.97
C PHE A 236 -18.52 30.17 -4.67
N ASN A 237 -19.43 30.66 -3.82
CA ASN A 237 -19.74 30.04 -2.52
C ASN A 237 -20.81 28.93 -2.60
N GLY A 238 -21.26 28.58 -3.82
CA GLY A 238 -22.35 27.64 -4.07
C GLY A 238 -23.68 28.31 -4.43
N THR A 239 -23.80 29.63 -4.19
CA THR A 239 -25.01 30.41 -4.55
C THR A 239 -24.65 31.69 -5.31
N VAL A 240 -23.62 32.41 -4.85
CA VAL A 240 -23.19 33.70 -5.39
C VAL A 240 -21.67 33.75 -5.51
N TYR A 241 -21.16 34.78 -6.20
CA TYR A 241 -19.74 35.12 -6.21
C TYR A 241 -19.41 36.14 -5.13
N GLU A 242 -18.33 35.89 -4.40
CA GLU A 242 -17.78 36.79 -3.38
C GLU A 242 -16.44 37.36 -3.85
N VAL A 243 -16.27 38.68 -3.80
CA VAL A 243 -14.99 39.34 -4.12
C VAL A 243 -14.16 39.53 -2.84
N TYR A 244 -12.85 39.25 -2.90
CA TYR A 244 -11.94 39.34 -1.74
C TYR A 244 -10.49 39.70 -2.09
#